data_AF-A0A2T3QCY3-F1
#
_entry.id   AF-A0A2T3QCY3-F1
#
_cell.length_a   1.000
_cell.length_b   1.000
_cell.length_c   1.000
_cell.angle_alpha   90.00
_cell.angle_beta   90.00
_cell.angle_gamma   90.00
#
_symmetry.space_group_name_H-M   'P 1'
#
loop_
_entity.id
_entity.type
_entity.pdbx_description
1 polymer ?
#
loop_
_entity_poly.entity_id
_entity_poly.type
_entity_poly.pdbx_seq_one_letter_code
_entity_poly.pdbx_strand_id
1 'polypeptide(L)'
;MTTYRDKLKEEVDGDLAFVVGCGLDRLERFVSNAEIQRAIDFYYAYKEEINYFPINARRQAICDYIQDGKVPSYILNRRSKTPV
;
A
#
# COMPACT_ATOMS: atom_id res chain seq x y z
N MET A 1 -16.17 -6.53 0.81
CA MET A 1 -15.58 -7.58 1.66
C MET A 1 -14.12 -7.22 1.89
N THR A 2 -13.59 -7.38 3.11
CA THR A 2 -12.21 -6.99 3.45
C THR A 2 -11.31 -8.21 3.54
N THR A 3 -11.13 -8.90 2.43
CA THR A 3 -10.51 -10.23 2.39
C THR A 3 -9.02 -10.17 2.72
N TYR A 4 -8.30 -9.16 2.23
CA TYR A 4 -6.86 -9.07 2.47
C TYR A 4 -6.51 -8.32 3.75
N ARG A 5 -7.35 -7.37 4.19
CA ARG A 5 -7.21 -6.73 5.51
C ARG A 5 -7.28 -7.76 6.64
N ASP A 6 -8.27 -8.64 6.59
CA ASP A 6 -8.50 -9.59 7.68
C ASP A 6 -7.40 -10.67 7.71
N LYS A 7 -6.88 -11.08 6.54
CA LYS A 7 -5.68 -11.93 6.44
C LYS A 7 -4.44 -11.26 7.03
N LEU A 8 -4.17 -10.00 6.68
CA LEU A 8 -2.96 -9.31 7.13
C LEU A 8 -3.00 -8.96 8.62
N LYS A 9 -4.17 -8.71 9.20
CA LYS A 9 -4.30 -8.39 10.63
C LYS A 9 -3.74 -9.45 11.59
N GLU A 10 -3.65 -10.70 11.15
CA GLU A 10 -3.08 -11.79 11.97
C GLU A 10 -1.54 -11.84 11.89
N GLU A 11 -0.94 -11.22 10.87
CA GLU A 11 0.48 -11.36 10.54
C GLU A 11 1.29 -10.07 10.70
N VAL A 12 0.65 -8.89 10.65
CA VAL A 12 1.33 -7.59 10.63
C VAL A 12 0.67 -6.55 11.53
N ASP A 13 1.42 -5.47 11.79
CA ASP A 13 0.96 -4.29 12.52
C ASP A 13 -0.37 -3.75 11.93
N GLY A 14 -1.29 -3.36 12.82
CA GLY A 14 -2.69 -3.07 12.46
C GLY A 14 -2.81 -1.99 11.37
N ASP A 15 -1.96 -0.97 11.41
CA ASP A 15 -1.97 0.12 10.43
C ASP A 15 -1.57 -0.36 9.02
N LEU A 16 -0.64 -1.32 8.93
CA LEU A 16 -0.26 -1.95 7.66
C LEU A 16 -1.44 -2.72 7.07
N ALA A 17 -2.15 -3.51 7.88
CA ALA A 17 -3.32 -4.24 7.41
C ALA A 17 -4.43 -3.31 6.89
N PHE A 18 -4.62 -2.14 7.52
CA PHE A 18 -5.62 -1.14 7.09
C PHE A 18 -5.25 -0.36 5.82
N VAL A 19 -3.96 -0.22 5.52
CA VAL A 19 -3.48 0.48 4.32
C VAL A 19 -3.29 -0.51 3.18
N VAL A 20 -2.47 -1.54 3.40
CA VAL A 20 -2.13 -2.55 2.40
C VAL A 20 -3.32 -3.45 2.10
N GLY A 21 -3.95 -4.03 3.12
CA GLY A 21 -5.10 -4.93 2.92
C GLY A 21 -6.27 -4.25 2.22
N CYS A 22 -6.68 -3.09 2.71
CA CYS A 22 -7.75 -2.32 2.06
C CYS A 22 -7.35 -1.76 0.69
N GLY A 23 -6.06 -1.52 0.44
CA GLY A 23 -5.55 -1.12 -0.88
C GLY A 23 -5.64 -2.26 -1.88
N LEU A 24 -5.29 -3.49 -1.47
CA LEU A 24 -5.42 -4.70 -2.27
C LEU A 24 -6.89 -5.06 -2.54
N ASP A 25 -7.79 -4.86 -1.56
CA ASP A 25 -9.23 -5.08 -1.74
C ASP A 25 -9.83 -4.20 -2.87
N ARG A 26 -9.20 -3.06 -3.22
CA ARG A 26 -9.65 -2.17 -4.32
C ARG A 26 -9.34 -2.69 -5.72
N LEU A 27 -8.46 -3.68 -5.86
CA LEU A 27 -8.14 -4.26 -7.17
C LEU A 27 -9.31 -5.08 -7.73
N GLU A 28 -10.31 -5.42 -6.89
CA GLU A 28 -11.50 -6.20 -7.27
C GLU A 28 -11.20 -7.51 -8.01
N ARG A 29 -10.00 -8.07 -7.78
CA ARG A 29 -9.53 -9.33 -8.34
C ARG A 29 -8.77 -10.16 -7.32
N PHE A 30 -8.47 -11.39 -7.69
CA PHE A 30 -7.52 -12.20 -6.94
C PHE A 30 -6.13 -11.56 -6.96
N VAL A 31 -5.51 -11.50 -5.78
CA VAL A 31 -4.16 -10.99 -5.55
C VAL A 31 -3.32 -12.15 -5.04
N SER A 32 -2.26 -12.47 -5.77
CA SER A 32 -1.34 -13.55 -5.44
C SER A 32 -0.46 -13.22 -4.23
N ASN A 33 0.09 -14.23 -3.55
CA ASN A 33 1.00 -14.01 -2.42
C ASN A 33 2.24 -13.17 -2.81
N ALA A 34 2.72 -13.30 -4.04
CA ALA A 34 3.81 -12.47 -4.55
C ALA A 34 3.41 -10.99 -4.65
N GLU A 35 2.17 -10.70 -5.07
CA GLU A 35 1.63 -9.34 -5.10
C GLU A 35 1.41 -8.77 -3.70
N ILE A 36 0.92 -9.59 -2.76
CA ILE A 36 0.79 -9.20 -1.35
C ILE A 36 2.16 -8.80 -0.81
N GLN A 37 3.19 -9.64 -1.01
CA GLN A 37 4.54 -9.33 -0.54
C GLN A 37 5.08 -8.05 -1.18
N ARG A 38 4.91 -7.87 -2.51
CA ARG A 38 5.31 -6.64 -3.18
C ARG A 38 4.61 -5.40 -2.61
N ALA A 39 3.34 -5.51 -2.23
CA ALA A 39 2.59 -4.41 -1.64
C ALA A 39 3.10 -4.05 -0.24
N ILE A 40 3.46 -5.06 0.56
CA ILE A 40 4.09 -4.91 1.87
C ILE A 40 5.46 -4.23 1.72
N ASP A 41 6.30 -4.74 0.82
CA ASP A 41 7.65 -4.20 0.58
C ASP A 41 7.56 -2.74 0.11
N PHE A 42 6.62 -2.43 -0.78
CA PHE A 42 6.35 -1.07 -1.22
C PHE A 42 5.92 -0.15 -0.06
N TYR A 43 5.00 -0.61 0.79
CA TYR A 43 4.57 0.16 1.96
C TYR A 43 5.74 0.46 2.89
N TYR A 44 6.62 -0.51 3.18
CA TYR A 44 7.79 -0.27 4.02
C TYR A 44 8.83 0.65 3.36
N ALA A 45 9.07 0.48 2.06
CA ALA A 45 10.05 1.27 1.32
C ALA A 45 9.68 2.76 1.17
N TYR A 46 8.39 3.09 1.27
CA TYR A 46 7.85 4.46 1.14
C TYR A 46 6.91 4.83 2.29
N LYS A 47 7.14 4.25 3.48
CA LYS A 47 6.21 4.35 4.62
C LYS A 47 5.94 5.80 5.01
N GLU A 48 6.96 6.63 5.04
CA GLU A 48 6.85 8.03 5.45
C GLU A 48 6.05 8.84 4.42
N GLU A 49 6.33 8.65 3.13
CA GLU A 49 5.64 9.33 2.04
C GLU A 49 4.19 8.89 1.95
N ILE A 50 3.91 7.60 2.10
CA ILE A 50 2.55 7.07 2.13
C ILE A 50 1.80 7.63 3.35
N ASN A 51 2.42 7.61 4.54
CA ASN A 51 1.77 8.08 5.76
C ASN A 51 1.52 9.59 5.80
N TYR A 52 2.19 10.37 4.95
CA TYR A 52 1.89 11.78 4.77
C TYR A 52 0.48 12.03 4.20
N PHE A 53 -0.02 11.14 3.35
CA PHE A 53 -1.31 11.33 2.68
C PHE A 53 -2.49 10.90 3.55
N PRO A 54 -3.72 11.39 3.29
CA PRO A 54 -4.93 10.87 3.92
C PRO A 54 -5.15 9.38 3.62
N ILE A 55 -5.82 8.66 4.54
CA ILE A 55 -5.97 7.20 4.47
C ILE A 55 -6.46 6.65 3.12
N ASN A 56 -7.37 7.34 2.45
CA ASN A 56 -7.89 6.93 1.14
C ASN A 56 -6.82 7.01 0.03
N ALA A 57 -5.93 7.99 0.09
CA ALA A 57 -4.81 8.12 -0.84
C ALA A 57 -3.70 7.11 -0.52
N ARG A 58 -3.48 6.76 0.76
CA ARG A 58 -2.56 5.67 1.13
C ARG A 58 -2.98 4.35 0.50
N ARG A 59 -4.26 4.00 0.65
CA ARG A 59 -4.85 2.78 0.06
C ARG A 59 -4.80 2.81 -1.47
N GLN A 60 -5.02 3.99 -2.06
CA GLN A 60 -4.90 4.17 -3.51
C GLN A 60 -3.47 3.91 -3.99
N ALA A 61 -2.45 4.39 -3.26
CA ALA A 61 -1.06 4.17 -3.63
C ALA A 61 -0.69 2.68 -3.72
N ILE A 62 -1.20 1.85 -2.80
CA ILE A 62 -1.02 0.40 -2.86
C ILE A 62 -1.71 -0.21 -4.09
N CYS A 63 -2.95 0.20 -4.35
CA CYS A 63 -3.72 -0.26 -5.51
C CYS A 63 -3.01 0.10 -6.82
N ASP A 64 -2.65 1.37 -7.00
CA ASP A 64 -1.94 1.89 -8.18
C ASP A 64 -0.62 1.14 -8.39
N TYR A 65 0.16 0.94 -7.32
CA TYR A 65 1.45 0.24 -7.41
C TYR A 65 1.31 -1.20 -7.90
N ILE A 66 0.34 -1.95 -7.38
CA ILE A 66 0.14 -3.35 -7.78
C ILE A 66 -0.52 -3.46 -9.15
N GLN A 67 -1.41 -2.52 -9.49
CA GLN A 67 -2.07 -2.48 -10.79
C GLN A 67 -1.10 -2.12 -11.92
N ASP A 68 -0.32 -1.06 -11.74
CA ASP A 68 0.52 -0.50 -12.79
C ASP A 68 1.97 -1.02 -12.74
N GLY A 69 2.35 -1.70 -11.65
CA GLY A 69 3.70 -2.23 -11.42
C GLY A 69 4.77 -1.15 -11.23
N LYS A 70 4.36 0.09 -10.94
CA LYS A 70 5.24 1.27 -10.83
C LYS A 70 4.88 2.08 -9.60
N VAL A 71 5.88 2.72 -8.99
CA VAL A 71 5.63 3.62 -7.86
C VAL A 71 4.83 4.83 -8.34
N PRO A 72 3.70 5.18 -7.68
CA PRO A 72 2.90 6.32 -8.07
C PRO A 72 3.71 7.63 -7.98
N SER A 73 3.57 8.51 -8.99
CA SER A 73 4.38 9.72 -9.11
C SER A 73 4.23 10.68 -7.92
N TYR A 74 3.05 10.74 -7.30
CA TYR A 74 2.80 11.57 -6.11
C TYR A 74 3.53 11.07 -4.87
N ILE A 75 3.85 9.78 -4.79
CA ILE A 75 4.71 9.21 -3.74
C ILE A 75 6.17 9.60 -4.01
N LEU A 76 6.65 9.44 -5.25
CA LEU A 76 8.02 9.82 -5.64
C LEU A 76 8.30 11.32 -5.44
N ASN A 77 7.36 12.16 -5.86
CA ASN A 77 7.47 13.63 -5.72
C ASN A 77 7.49 14.08 -4.25
N ARG A 78 6.94 13.27 -3.33
CA ARG A 78 7.01 13.55 -1.91
C ARG A 78 8.40 13.23 -1.37
N ARG A 79 8.96 12.07 -1.73
CA ARG A 79 10.30 11.64 -1.33
C ARG A 79 11.38 12.65 -1.70
N SER A 80 11.29 13.22 -2.90
CA SER A 80 12.23 14.25 -3.38
C SER A 80 12.13 15.59 -2.64
N LYS A 81 11.10 15.80 -1.80
CA LYS A 81 10.87 17.05 -1.06
C LYS A 81 11.21 16.97 0.43
N THR A 82 11.63 15.80 0.92
CA THR A 82 12.07 15.64 2.31
C THR A 82 13.52 16.15 2.42
N PRO A 83 13.79 17.26 3.14
CA PRO A 83 15.17 17.68 3.40
C PRO A 83 15.83 16.64 4.31
N VAL A 84 17.08 16.30 4.00
CA VAL A 84 17.95 15.42 4.82
C VAL A 84 18.46 16.18 6.04
#